data_AF-A0A2J8T2S0-F1
#
_entry.id   AF-A0A2J8T2S0-F1
#
_cell.length_a   1.000
_cell.length_b   1.000
_cell.length_c   1.000
_cell.angle_alpha   90.00
_cell.angle_beta   90.00
_cell.angle_gamma   90.00
#
_symmetry.space_group_name_H-M   'P 1'
#
loop_
_entity.id
_entity.type
_entity.pdbx_description
1 polymer ?
#
loop_
_entity_poly.entity_id
_entity_poly.type
_entity_poly.pdbx_seq_one_letter_code
_entity_poly.pdbx_strand_id
1 'polypeptide(L)'
;MLVYRLQTQEKPNTTVQVPAFLQELVDRDNSKFEEWCIEMAEMRKQSVDKGKAKHEEVKELYQRLPAGAEPYEFVSLEWLQKWLDESTPTKPIDNHACLCSHDKLHPDKISIMKRISEYAADIFYSRYGGGPRLTVKALCKECVVERCRILRLKNQLNEDYKTVNNLLKAAVKGNDGFWVGKSSLRSWRQLALEQLDEQDGDAEQSNGKMNGSTLNKDESKEERKEEEELNFNEDILCPHGELCISENERRLVSKEAWSKLQQYFPKAPEFPSYKECCSQCKILEREGEENEALHKMIANEQKTSLPNLFQDKNRPCLSNWPEDTDVLYIVSQFFVEEWRKFVRKPTRCSPVSSVGNSALLCPHGGLMFTFASMTKEDSKLIALIWPSEWQMIQKLFVVDHVIKITRIEVGDVNPSETQYISEP
;
A
#
# COMPACT_ATOMS: atom_id res chain seq x y z
N MET A 1 53.79 6.38 -25.76
CA MET A 1 54.77 5.95 -26.79
C MET A 1 55.67 7.14 -27.05
N LEU A 2 56.90 7.14 -26.52
CA LEU A 2 57.86 8.23 -26.77
C LEU A 2 58.34 8.12 -28.22
N VAL A 3 57.84 9.01 -29.08
CA VAL A 3 58.25 9.10 -30.49
C VAL A 3 59.45 10.02 -30.56
N TYR A 4 60.66 9.46 -30.61
CA TYR A 4 61.86 10.24 -30.86
C TYR A 4 61.91 10.62 -32.34
N ARG A 5 61.76 11.92 -32.65
CA ARG A 5 62.18 12.47 -33.96
C ARG A 5 63.69 12.65 -33.89
N LEU A 6 64.41 12.02 -34.84
CA LEU A 6 65.85 12.21 -35.01
C LEU A 6 66.12 13.70 -35.28
N GLN A 7 66.65 14.42 -34.29
CA GLN A 7 67.10 15.79 -34.47
C GLN A 7 68.47 15.71 -35.14
N THR A 8 68.53 15.96 -36.45
CA THR A 8 69.77 16.06 -37.23
C THR A 8 70.53 17.33 -36.82
N GLN A 9 71.19 17.28 -35.66
CA GLN A 9 72.35 18.13 -35.40
C GLN A 9 73.58 17.45 -36.01
N GLU A 10 74.33 18.17 -36.84
CA GLU A 10 75.66 17.77 -37.28
C GLU A 10 76.54 17.59 -36.04
N LYS A 11 76.86 16.33 -35.70
CA LYS A 11 77.83 16.03 -34.65
C LYS A 11 79.23 16.34 -35.19
N PRO A 12 80.07 17.10 -34.47
CA PRO A 12 81.48 17.19 -34.81
C PRO A 12 82.05 15.76 -34.81
N ASN A 13 82.78 15.43 -35.87
CA ASN A 13 83.38 14.11 -36.09
C ASN A 13 84.61 13.95 -35.17
N THR A 14 84.39 13.99 -33.86
CA THR A 14 85.40 13.67 -32.87
C THR A 14 85.40 12.15 -32.75
N THR A 15 86.46 11.50 -33.23
CA THR A 15 86.74 10.08 -32.97
C THR A 15 87.06 9.92 -31.49
N VAL A 16 86.02 9.87 -30.67
CA VAL A 16 86.13 9.50 -29.25
C VAL A 16 86.50 8.02 -29.24
N GLN A 17 87.77 7.72 -28.98
CA GLN A 17 88.21 6.33 -28.77
C GLN A 17 87.75 5.90 -27.38
N VAL A 18 86.74 5.04 -27.35
CA VAL A 18 86.25 4.44 -26.11
C VAL A 18 87.31 3.46 -25.61
N PRO A 19 87.75 3.56 -24.34
CA PRO A 19 88.63 2.57 -23.74
C PRO A 19 88.11 1.15 -23.95
N ALA A 20 88.99 0.20 -24.27
CA ALA A 20 88.61 -1.17 -24.63
C ALA A 20 87.70 -1.84 -23.59
N PHE A 21 87.90 -1.58 -22.30
CA PHE A 21 87.07 -2.13 -21.23
C PHE A 21 85.62 -1.58 -21.23
N LEU A 22 85.42 -0.33 -21.65
CA LEU A 22 84.09 0.26 -21.80
C LEU A 22 83.42 -0.23 -23.09
N GLN A 23 84.19 -0.42 -24.15
CA GLN A 23 83.68 -0.99 -25.40
C GLN A 23 83.17 -2.43 -25.17
N GLU A 24 83.94 -3.26 -24.46
CA GLU A 24 83.53 -4.63 -24.09
C GLU A 24 82.25 -4.65 -23.24
N LEU A 25 82.10 -3.69 -22.31
CA LEU A 25 80.90 -3.57 -21.49
C LEU A 25 79.67 -3.20 -22.32
N VAL A 26 79.83 -2.26 -23.26
CA VAL A 26 78.79 -1.83 -24.21
C VAL A 26 78.42 -2.97 -25.16
N ASP A 27 79.41 -3.69 -25.69
CA ASP A 27 79.18 -4.83 -26.58
C ASP A 27 78.40 -5.93 -25.85
N ARG A 28 78.75 -6.23 -24.59
CA ARG A 28 78.03 -7.19 -23.75
C ARG A 28 76.59 -6.76 -23.46
N ASP A 29 76.36 -5.49 -23.16
CA ASP A 29 75.00 -4.98 -22.92
C ASP A 29 74.17 -4.92 -24.22
N ASN A 30 74.80 -4.60 -25.35
CA ASN A 30 74.17 -4.69 -26.67
C ASN A 30 73.78 -6.13 -27.01
N SER A 31 74.65 -7.11 -26.78
CA SER A 31 74.32 -8.53 -26.99
C SER A 31 73.14 -8.97 -26.13
N LYS A 32 73.09 -8.59 -24.85
CA LYS A 32 71.94 -8.87 -23.98
C LYS A 32 70.66 -8.18 -24.46
N PHE A 33 70.76 -6.95 -24.96
CA PHE A 33 69.61 -6.23 -25.50
C PHE A 33 69.09 -6.88 -26.79
N GLU A 34 69.99 -7.34 -27.67
CA GLU A 34 69.64 -8.08 -28.89
C GLU A 34 68.96 -9.41 -28.55
N GLU A 35 69.50 -10.19 -27.61
CA GLU A 35 68.88 -11.42 -27.08
C GLU A 35 67.46 -11.13 -26.57
N TRP A 36 67.31 -10.10 -25.73
CA TRP A 36 65.99 -9.68 -25.23
C TRP A 36 65.03 -9.26 -26.35
N CYS A 37 65.51 -8.58 -27.39
CA CYS A 37 64.68 -8.20 -28.54
C CYS A 37 64.19 -9.42 -29.33
N ILE A 38 65.05 -10.44 -29.49
CA ILE A 38 64.69 -11.71 -30.12
C ILE A 38 63.63 -12.44 -29.28
N GLU A 39 63.86 -12.58 -27.98
CA GLU A 39 62.88 -13.19 -27.06
C GLU A 39 61.53 -12.46 -27.09
N MET A 40 61.54 -11.12 -27.09
CA MET A 40 60.33 -10.31 -27.19
C MET A 40 59.62 -10.46 -28.54
N ALA A 41 60.36 -10.58 -29.64
CA ALA A 41 59.79 -10.83 -30.95
C ALA A 41 59.17 -12.23 -31.04
N GLU A 42 59.83 -13.23 -30.46
CA GLU A 42 59.34 -14.61 -30.43
C GLU A 42 58.08 -14.75 -29.55
N MET A 43 58.09 -14.17 -28.35
CA MET A 43 56.91 -14.12 -27.47
C MET A 43 55.71 -13.46 -28.14
N ARG A 44 55.92 -12.30 -28.80
CA ARG A 44 54.87 -11.63 -29.57
C ARG A 44 54.36 -12.50 -30.71
N LYS A 45 55.25 -13.15 -31.47
CA LYS A 45 54.89 -14.05 -32.56
C LYS A 45 54.06 -15.22 -32.05
N GLN A 46 54.48 -15.88 -30.98
CA GLN A 46 53.73 -16.98 -30.36
C GLN A 46 52.33 -16.53 -29.88
N SER A 47 52.20 -15.35 -29.27
CA SER A 47 50.90 -14.80 -28.87
C SER A 47 49.99 -14.51 -30.06
N VAL A 48 50.53 -13.92 -31.13
CA VAL A 48 49.78 -13.62 -32.36
C VAL A 48 49.34 -14.91 -33.06
N ASP A 49 50.23 -15.90 -33.17
CA ASP A 49 49.94 -17.17 -33.85
C ASP A 49 48.90 -17.99 -33.06
N LYS A 50 48.98 -18.00 -31.71
CA LYS A 50 47.93 -18.57 -30.85
C LYS A 50 46.57 -17.88 -31.04
N GLY A 51 46.57 -16.54 -31.12
CA GLY A 51 45.36 -15.76 -31.39
C GLY A 51 44.75 -16.06 -32.76
N LYS A 52 45.57 -16.11 -33.81
CA LYS A 52 45.13 -16.46 -35.17
C LYS A 52 44.57 -17.87 -35.26
N ALA A 53 45.21 -18.85 -34.62
CA ALA A 53 44.74 -20.23 -34.59
C ALA A 53 43.36 -20.33 -33.91
N LYS A 54 43.18 -19.66 -32.77
CA LYS A 54 41.88 -19.57 -32.09
C LYS A 54 40.82 -18.91 -32.97
N HIS A 55 41.17 -17.83 -33.68
CA HIS A 55 40.24 -17.12 -34.55
C HIS A 55 39.76 -17.97 -35.74
N GLU A 56 40.68 -18.69 -36.40
CA GLU A 56 40.30 -19.57 -37.52
C GLU A 56 39.42 -20.74 -37.05
N GLU A 57 39.71 -21.30 -35.87
CA GLU A 57 38.87 -22.33 -35.26
C GLU A 57 37.45 -21.84 -34.95
N VAL A 58 37.33 -20.65 -34.32
CA VAL A 58 36.02 -20.03 -34.04
C VAL A 58 35.25 -19.79 -35.33
N LYS A 59 35.92 -19.33 -36.38
CA LYS A 59 35.31 -19.09 -37.69
C LYS A 59 34.81 -20.38 -38.35
N GLU A 60 35.58 -21.47 -38.32
CA GLU A 60 35.13 -22.76 -38.82
C GLU A 60 33.92 -23.27 -38.03
N LEU A 61 33.99 -23.21 -36.70
CA LEU A 61 32.91 -23.68 -35.84
C LEU A 61 31.64 -22.85 -35.98
N TYR A 62 31.78 -21.53 -36.13
CA TYR A 62 30.66 -20.62 -36.38
C TYR A 62 29.92 -20.95 -37.68
N GLN A 63 30.64 -21.34 -38.75
CA GLN A 63 30.02 -21.75 -40.02
C GLN A 63 29.21 -23.05 -39.88
N ARG A 64 29.62 -23.94 -38.97
CA ARG A 64 28.95 -25.23 -38.71
C ARG A 64 27.97 -25.17 -37.53
N LEU A 65 27.86 -24.02 -36.87
CA LEU A 65 26.98 -23.79 -35.72
C LEU A 65 25.48 -23.95 -36.07
N PRO A 66 24.97 -23.42 -37.20
CA PRO A 66 23.55 -23.53 -37.52
C PRO A 66 23.08 -24.98 -37.65
N ALA A 67 22.02 -25.33 -36.94
CA ALA A 67 21.36 -26.62 -37.09
C ALA A 67 20.39 -26.65 -38.28
N GLY A 68 20.40 -27.76 -39.02
CA GLY A 68 19.36 -28.14 -39.98
C GLY A 68 18.06 -28.60 -39.29
N ALA A 69 17.40 -29.61 -39.85
CA ALA A 69 16.16 -30.14 -39.29
C ALA A 69 16.41 -30.92 -37.99
N GLU A 70 17.21 -32.00 -38.04
CA GLU A 70 17.69 -32.81 -36.91
C GLU A 70 18.97 -33.57 -37.33
N PRO A 71 19.87 -33.95 -36.40
CA PRO A 71 19.84 -33.72 -34.94
C PRO A 71 20.36 -32.33 -34.53
N TYR A 72 19.86 -31.82 -33.40
CA TYR A 72 20.28 -30.53 -32.83
C TYR A 72 20.22 -30.54 -31.30
N GLU A 73 20.90 -29.57 -30.70
CA GLU A 73 20.84 -29.30 -29.27
C GLU A 73 20.60 -27.82 -28.98
N PHE A 74 20.15 -27.53 -27.76
CA PHE A 74 20.01 -26.19 -27.24
C PHE A 74 21.22 -25.81 -26.37
N VAL A 75 21.66 -24.58 -26.53
CA VAL A 75 22.65 -23.92 -25.67
C VAL A 75 22.17 -22.51 -25.35
N SER A 76 22.52 -21.98 -24.18
CA SER A 76 22.12 -20.62 -23.81
C SER A 76 22.73 -19.58 -24.75
N LEU A 77 21.92 -18.60 -25.13
CA LEU A 77 22.36 -17.47 -25.95
C LEU A 77 23.47 -16.69 -25.26
N GLU A 78 23.36 -16.50 -23.94
CA GLU A 78 24.35 -15.80 -23.14
C GLU A 78 25.71 -16.50 -23.19
N TRP A 79 25.74 -17.83 -23.11
CA TRP A 79 27.00 -18.57 -23.20
C TRP A 79 27.63 -18.44 -24.59
N LEU A 80 26.84 -18.54 -25.66
CA LEU A 80 27.33 -18.34 -27.02
C LEU A 80 27.89 -16.93 -27.24
N GLN A 81 27.24 -15.90 -26.69
CA GLN A 81 27.73 -14.53 -26.76
C GLN A 81 29.08 -14.38 -26.06
N LYS A 82 29.25 -14.98 -24.87
CA LYS A 82 30.53 -14.98 -24.15
C LYS A 82 31.60 -15.81 -24.84
N TRP A 83 31.22 -16.89 -25.52
CA TRP A 83 32.14 -17.70 -26.31
C TRP A 83 32.68 -16.93 -27.52
N LEU A 84 31.84 -16.13 -28.18
CA LEU A 84 32.25 -15.24 -29.29
C LEU A 84 33.09 -14.05 -28.81
N ASP A 85 33.02 -13.69 -27.53
CA ASP A 85 33.80 -12.60 -26.96
C ASP A 85 35.22 -13.08 -26.58
N GLU A 86 36.20 -12.70 -27.39
CA GLU A 86 37.60 -13.08 -27.18
C GLU A 86 38.23 -12.47 -25.92
N SER A 87 37.59 -11.47 -25.29
CA SER A 87 38.13 -10.74 -24.14
C SER A 87 37.98 -11.48 -22.80
N THR A 88 37.18 -12.55 -22.74
CA THR A 88 36.91 -13.27 -21.48
C THR A 88 37.17 -14.78 -21.58
N PRO A 89 37.70 -15.43 -20.52
CA PRO A 89 37.75 -16.89 -20.46
C PRO A 89 36.34 -17.49 -20.45
N THR A 90 36.06 -18.35 -21.43
CA THR A 90 34.77 -19.03 -21.54
C THR A 90 34.59 -20.05 -20.40
N LYS A 91 33.50 -19.93 -19.65
CA LYS A 91 33.14 -20.86 -18.56
C LYS A 91 32.52 -22.16 -19.11
N PRO A 92 32.42 -23.23 -18.31
CA PRO A 92 31.63 -24.41 -18.66
C PRO A 92 30.18 -24.04 -19.01
N ILE A 93 29.55 -24.84 -19.87
CA ILE A 93 28.17 -24.62 -20.29
C ILE A 93 27.24 -24.92 -19.12
N ASP A 94 26.37 -23.99 -18.77
CA ASP A 94 25.38 -24.18 -17.72
C ASP A 94 23.99 -23.87 -18.26
N ASN A 95 23.15 -24.90 -18.29
CA ASN A 95 21.76 -24.79 -18.74
C ASN A 95 20.76 -24.93 -17.58
N HIS A 96 21.21 -25.06 -16.32
CA HIS A 96 20.30 -25.32 -15.18
C HIS A 96 19.28 -24.20 -14.97
N ALA A 97 19.66 -22.95 -15.21
CA ALA A 97 18.76 -21.80 -15.11
C ALA A 97 17.59 -21.82 -16.13
N CYS A 98 17.65 -22.68 -17.14
CA CYS A 98 16.60 -22.84 -18.14
C CYS A 98 15.71 -24.06 -17.88
N LEU A 99 16.03 -24.87 -16.86
CA LEU A 99 15.26 -26.05 -16.51
C LEU A 99 14.07 -25.69 -15.63
N CYS A 100 13.01 -26.45 -15.76
CA CYS A 100 11.92 -26.47 -14.79
C CYS A 100 12.19 -27.51 -13.69
N SER A 101 11.29 -27.59 -12.72
CA SER A 101 11.31 -28.60 -11.64
C SER A 101 11.27 -30.06 -12.14
N HIS A 102 10.95 -30.29 -13.41
CA HIS A 102 10.98 -31.61 -14.07
C HIS A 102 12.35 -31.92 -14.73
N ASP A 103 13.38 -31.11 -14.45
CA ASP A 103 14.73 -31.21 -15.04
C ASP A 103 14.76 -31.15 -16.57
N LYS A 104 13.81 -30.42 -17.15
CA LYS A 104 13.65 -30.24 -18.61
C LYS A 104 13.59 -28.77 -18.97
N LEU A 105 13.91 -28.44 -20.22
CA LEU A 105 13.87 -27.06 -20.72
C LEU A 105 12.44 -26.49 -20.59
N HIS A 106 12.31 -25.37 -19.87
CA HIS A 106 11.04 -24.69 -19.68
C HIS A 106 10.62 -23.92 -20.95
N PRO A 107 9.34 -23.96 -21.38
CA PRO A 107 8.88 -23.30 -22.60
C PRO A 107 9.12 -21.78 -22.62
N ASP A 108 8.96 -21.09 -21.49
CA ASP A 108 9.18 -19.64 -21.44
C ASP A 108 10.66 -19.24 -21.55
N LYS A 109 11.59 -20.18 -21.34
CA LYS A 109 13.03 -19.96 -21.51
C LYS A 109 13.52 -20.31 -22.92
N ILE A 110 12.66 -20.79 -23.83
CA ILE A 110 13.07 -21.08 -25.23
C ILE A 110 13.67 -19.84 -25.92
N SER A 111 13.14 -18.65 -25.63
CA SER A 111 13.57 -17.39 -26.26
C SER A 111 15.05 -17.04 -26.01
N ILE A 112 15.59 -17.48 -24.87
CA ILE A 112 16.99 -17.28 -24.46
C ILE A 112 17.90 -18.45 -24.83
N MET A 113 17.37 -19.48 -25.48
CA MET A 113 18.13 -20.63 -25.98
C MET A 113 18.36 -20.52 -27.48
N LYS A 114 19.44 -21.13 -27.96
CA LYS A 114 19.77 -21.24 -29.38
C LYS A 114 19.94 -22.70 -29.77
N ARG A 115 19.40 -23.01 -30.94
CA ARG A 115 19.50 -24.32 -31.57
C ARG A 115 20.81 -24.39 -32.35
N ILE A 116 21.69 -25.32 -31.97
CA ILE A 116 23.00 -25.55 -32.59
C ILE A 116 23.08 -26.98 -33.14
N SER A 117 23.93 -27.18 -34.15
CA SER A 117 24.18 -28.51 -34.70
C SER A 117 24.77 -29.45 -33.65
N GLU A 118 24.48 -30.74 -33.73
CA GLU A 118 25.06 -31.76 -32.84
C GLU A 118 26.59 -31.74 -32.88
N TYR A 119 27.17 -31.57 -34.07
CA TYR A 119 28.61 -31.41 -34.25
C TYR A 119 29.19 -30.25 -33.43
N ALA A 120 28.55 -29.07 -33.47
CA ALA A 120 29.01 -27.94 -32.69
C ALA A 120 28.82 -28.15 -31.19
N ALA A 121 27.71 -28.80 -30.79
CA ALA A 121 27.48 -29.16 -29.39
C ALA A 121 28.58 -30.11 -28.87
N ASP A 122 28.93 -31.16 -29.61
CA ASP A 122 29.97 -32.11 -29.21
C ASP A 122 31.32 -31.43 -28.99
N ILE A 123 31.70 -30.50 -29.88
CA ILE A 123 32.94 -29.72 -29.73
C ILE A 123 32.86 -28.85 -28.47
N PHE A 124 31.73 -28.16 -28.25
CA PHE A 124 31.58 -27.29 -27.09
C PHE A 124 31.62 -28.06 -25.76
N TYR A 125 30.86 -29.15 -25.64
CA TYR A 125 30.86 -29.95 -24.41
C TYR A 125 32.18 -30.69 -24.18
N SER A 126 32.85 -31.17 -25.23
CA SER A 126 34.17 -31.81 -25.12
C SER A 126 35.25 -30.83 -24.64
N ARG A 127 35.24 -29.59 -25.15
CA ARG A 127 36.27 -28.59 -24.83
C ARG A 127 36.01 -27.83 -23.54
N TYR A 128 34.77 -27.41 -23.30
CA TYR A 128 34.42 -26.51 -22.20
C TYR A 128 33.71 -27.24 -21.04
N GLY A 129 33.20 -28.44 -21.27
CA GLY A 129 32.44 -29.20 -20.27
C GLY A 129 31.11 -28.54 -19.89
N GLY A 130 30.54 -29.01 -18.78
CA GLY A 130 29.28 -28.50 -18.23
C GLY A 130 28.06 -29.38 -18.56
N GLY A 131 26.86 -28.82 -18.43
CA GLY A 131 25.61 -29.53 -18.64
C GLY A 131 24.38 -28.83 -18.03
N PRO A 132 23.20 -29.48 -18.10
CA PRO A 132 22.91 -30.69 -18.88
C PRO A 132 22.84 -30.43 -20.38
N ARG A 133 23.04 -31.49 -21.19
CA ARG A 133 22.83 -31.43 -22.66
C ARG A 133 21.35 -31.46 -22.98
N LEU A 134 20.90 -30.47 -23.76
CA LEU A 134 19.50 -30.28 -24.10
C LEU A 134 19.25 -30.68 -25.54
N THR A 135 18.94 -31.96 -25.76
CA THR A 135 18.65 -32.52 -27.09
C THR A 135 17.26 -32.10 -27.59
N VAL A 136 16.87 -32.58 -28.78
CA VAL A 136 15.53 -32.38 -29.37
C VAL A 136 14.38 -32.74 -28.41
N LYS A 137 14.60 -33.65 -27.46
CA LYS A 137 13.59 -34.08 -26.45
C LYS A 137 13.63 -33.28 -25.15
N ALA A 138 14.44 -32.21 -25.08
CA ALA A 138 14.64 -31.45 -23.85
C ALA A 138 13.45 -30.58 -23.44
N LEU A 139 12.59 -30.17 -24.39
CA LEU A 139 11.44 -29.33 -24.08
C LEU A 139 10.44 -30.07 -23.17
N CYS A 140 10.07 -29.46 -22.05
CA CYS A 140 9.17 -30.09 -21.09
C CYS A 140 7.72 -30.13 -21.60
N LYS A 141 7.23 -31.34 -21.90
CA LYS A 141 5.83 -31.55 -22.31
C LYS A 141 4.82 -31.10 -21.24
N GLU A 142 5.12 -31.34 -19.96
CA GLU A 142 4.22 -31.00 -18.85
C GLU A 142 4.05 -29.47 -18.74
N CYS A 143 5.15 -28.73 -18.72
CA CYS A 143 5.12 -27.26 -18.72
C CYS A 143 4.45 -26.69 -19.99
N VAL A 144 4.64 -27.32 -21.16
CA VAL A 144 3.94 -26.89 -22.39
C VAL A 144 2.42 -27.09 -22.27
N VAL A 145 1.99 -28.24 -21.76
CA VAL A 145 0.55 -28.52 -21.53
C VAL A 145 -0.04 -27.50 -20.55
N GLU A 146 0.67 -27.22 -19.46
CA GLU A 146 0.23 -26.23 -18.46
C GLU A 146 0.17 -24.82 -19.05
N ARG A 147 1.20 -24.40 -19.79
CA ARG A 147 1.19 -23.11 -20.49
C ARG A 147 0.00 -22.99 -21.44
N CYS A 148 -0.30 -24.04 -22.21
CA CYS A 148 -1.47 -24.09 -23.07
C CYS A 148 -2.79 -24.04 -22.29
N ARG A 149 -2.88 -24.70 -21.13
CA ARG A 149 -4.03 -24.64 -20.23
C ARG A 149 -4.25 -23.21 -19.75
N ILE A 150 -3.21 -22.53 -19.23
CA ILE A 150 -3.28 -21.13 -18.77
C ILE A 150 -3.70 -20.20 -19.93
N LEU A 151 -3.12 -20.35 -21.12
CA LEU A 151 -3.49 -19.54 -22.29
C LEU A 151 -4.96 -19.72 -22.69
N ARG A 152 -5.48 -20.95 -22.63
CA ARG A 152 -6.91 -21.23 -22.88
C ARG A 152 -7.80 -20.60 -21.81
N LEU A 153 -7.42 -20.68 -20.54
CA LEU A 153 -8.15 -20.04 -19.43
C LEU A 153 -8.17 -18.51 -19.57
N LYS A 154 -7.02 -17.88 -19.87
CA LYS A 154 -6.94 -16.42 -20.10
C LYS A 154 -7.79 -15.98 -21.30
N ASN A 155 -7.85 -16.77 -22.37
CA ASN A 155 -8.75 -16.51 -23.50
C ASN A 155 -10.23 -16.69 -23.13
N GLN A 156 -10.57 -17.77 -22.41
CA GLN A 156 -11.93 -18.01 -21.94
C GLN A 156 -12.42 -16.87 -21.04
N LEU A 157 -11.57 -16.40 -20.12
CA LEU A 157 -11.84 -15.26 -19.25
C LEU A 157 -12.15 -13.98 -20.04
N ASN A 158 -11.42 -13.73 -21.14
CA ASN A 158 -11.67 -12.57 -21.99
C ASN A 158 -13.03 -12.64 -22.71
N GLU A 159 -13.43 -13.83 -23.16
CA GLU A 159 -14.74 -14.03 -23.79
C GLU A 159 -15.89 -13.97 -22.77
N ASP A 160 -15.69 -14.53 -21.57
CA ASP A 160 -16.64 -14.42 -20.48
C ASP A 160 -16.76 -12.97 -19.99
N TYR A 161 -15.67 -12.20 -20.00
CA TYR A 161 -15.70 -10.77 -19.70
C TYR A 161 -16.62 -9.98 -20.62
N LYS A 162 -16.53 -10.23 -21.94
CA LYS A 162 -17.44 -9.64 -22.92
C LYS A 162 -18.88 -10.08 -22.68
N THR A 163 -19.08 -11.37 -22.42
CA THR A 163 -20.39 -11.98 -22.15
C THR A 163 -21.06 -11.35 -20.93
N VAL A 164 -20.37 -11.33 -19.79
CA VAL A 164 -20.87 -10.74 -18.54
C VAL A 164 -21.17 -9.26 -18.74
N ASN A 165 -20.30 -8.49 -19.39
CA ASN A 165 -20.56 -7.07 -19.64
C ASN A 165 -21.80 -6.83 -20.51
N ASN A 166 -22.08 -7.72 -21.48
CA ASN A 166 -23.30 -7.67 -22.26
C ASN A 166 -24.53 -8.05 -21.43
N LEU A 167 -24.44 -9.08 -20.60
CA LEU A 167 -25.52 -9.49 -19.69
C LEU A 167 -25.87 -8.38 -18.68
N LEU A 168 -24.87 -7.63 -18.21
CA LEU A 168 -25.07 -6.51 -17.29
C LEU A 168 -25.87 -5.36 -17.94
N LYS A 169 -25.85 -5.19 -19.26
CA LYS A 169 -26.64 -4.14 -19.94
C LYS A 169 -28.14 -4.45 -19.96
N ALA A 170 -28.52 -5.73 -19.88
CA ALA A 170 -29.91 -6.13 -19.85
C ALA A 170 -30.51 -5.88 -18.46
N ALA A 171 -31.75 -5.38 -18.42
CA ALA A 171 -32.49 -5.31 -17.16
C ALA A 171 -32.84 -6.72 -16.68
N VAL A 172 -32.50 -7.03 -15.43
CA VAL A 172 -32.89 -8.29 -14.78
C VAL A 172 -34.40 -8.28 -14.60
N LYS A 173 -35.09 -9.28 -15.16
CA LYS A 173 -36.55 -9.44 -15.04
C LYS A 173 -36.86 -10.49 -13.99
N GLY A 174 -37.77 -10.18 -13.07
CA GLY A 174 -38.23 -11.12 -12.03
C GLY A 174 -37.25 -11.29 -10.86
N ASN A 175 -37.46 -12.36 -10.08
CA ASN A 175 -36.72 -12.66 -8.84
C ASN A 175 -35.55 -13.65 -9.03
N ASP A 176 -35.11 -13.89 -10.27
CA ASP A 176 -34.04 -14.85 -10.58
C ASP A 176 -32.65 -14.19 -10.66
N GLY A 177 -32.43 -13.13 -9.88
CA GLY A 177 -31.18 -12.37 -9.86
C GLY A 177 -30.35 -12.62 -8.62
N PHE A 178 -29.08 -12.19 -8.68
CA PHE A 178 -28.14 -12.23 -7.56
C PHE A 178 -27.57 -10.85 -7.29
N TRP A 179 -27.42 -10.49 -6.02
CA TRP A 179 -26.73 -9.29 -5.59
C TRP A 179 -25.23 -9.51 -5.67
N VAL A 180 -24.57 -8.64 -6.43
CA VAL A 180 -23.11 -8.62 -6.56
C VAL A 180 -22.58 -7.24 -6.23
N GLY A 181 -21.50 -7.17 -5.47
CA GLY A 181 -20.81 -5.93 -5.16
C GLY A 181 -20.30 -5.21 -6.41
N LYS A 182 -20.47 -3.89 -6.44
CA LYS A 182 -20.05 -3.05 -7.58
C LYS A 182 -18.54 -3.01 -7.71
N SER A 183 -17.79 -3.05 -6.61
CA SER A 183 -16.33 -3.11 -6.65
C SER A 183 -15.88 -4.46 -7.15
N SER A 184 -16.43 -5.55 -6.62
CA SER A 184 -16.23 -6.90 -7.14
C SER A 184 -16.53 -7.03 -8.63
N LEU A 185 -17.65 -6.49 -9.13
CA LEU A 185 -17.98 -6.51 -10.57
C LEU A 185 -17.04 -5.69 -11.45
N ARG A 186 -16.34 -4.70 -10.90
CA ARG A 186 -15.35 -3.92 -11.67
C ARG A 186 -14.01 -4.64 -11.76
N SER A 187 -13.59 -5.30 -10.68
CA SER A 187 -12.27 -5.93 -10.55
C SER A 187 -12.25 -7.44 -10.78
N TRP A 188 -13.40 -8.12 -10.98
CA TRP A 188 -13.44 -9.59 -11.06
C TRP A 188 -12.50 -10.21 -12.10
N ARG A 189 -12.26 -9.54 -13.24
CA ARG A 189 -11.32 -10.05 -14.24
C ARG A 189 -9.88 -10.04 -13.71
N GLN A 190 -9.52 -9.02 -12.94
CA GLN A 190 -8.22 -8.94 -12.29
C GLN A 190 -8.11 -10.00 -11.19
N LEU A 191 -9.12 -10.11 -10.31
CA LEU A 191 -9.16 -11.12 -9.26
C LEU A 191 -9.04 -12.55 -9.81
N ALA A 192 -9.69 -12.84 -10.95
CA ALA A 192 -9.59 -14.14 -11.62
C ALA A 192 -8.20 -14.39 -12.26
N LEU A 193 -7.47 -13.35 -12.67
CA LEU A 193 -6.11 -13.48 -13.20
C LEU A 193 -5.09 -13.72 -12.08
N GLU A 194 -5.24 -13.04 -10.95
CA GLU A 194 -4.37 -13.19 -9.78
C GLU A 194 -4.40 -14.64 -9.25
N GLN A 195 -5.58 -15.26 -9.19
CA GLN A 195 -5.72 -16.68 -8.82
C GLN A 195 -5.03 -17.67 -9.78
N LEU A 196 -4.81 -17.28 -11.04
CA LEU A 196 -4.09 -18.10 -12.02
C LEU A 196 -2.57 -17.92 -11.87
N ASP A 197 -2.10 -16.72 -11.54
CA ASP A 197 -0.68 -16.41 -11.42
C ASP A 197 -0.11 -16.86 -10.06
N GLU A 198 -0.92 -16.91 -8.98
CA GLU A 198 -0.53 -17.48 -7.67
C GLU A 198 -0.21 -18.98 -7.73
N GLN A 199 -0.83 -19.72 -8.65
CA GLN A 199 -0.52 -21.15 -8.88
C GLN A 199 0.80 -21.36 -9.63
N ASP A 200 1.32 -20.33 -10.31
CA ASP A 200 2.60 -20.34 -11.04
C ASP A 200 3.76 -19.82 -10.15
N GLY A 201 3.41 -19.14 -9.04
CA GLY A 201 4.33 -18.40 -8.16
C GLY A 201 5.28 -19.22 -7.30
N ASP A 202 5.09 -20.54 -7.19
CA ASP A 202 6.05 -21.42 -6.47
C ASP A 202 7.35 -21.66 -7.26
N ALA A 203 7.49 -21.11 -8.47
CA ALA A 203 8.64 -21.33 -9.35
C ALA A 203 9.51 -20.11 -9.70
N GLU A 204 9.17 -18.85 -9.36
CA GLU A 204 10.00 -17.70 -9.78
C GLU A 204 10.17 -16.60 -8.72
N GLN A 205 11.14 -16.76 -7.81
CA GLN A 205 12.02 -15.65 -7.45
C GLN A 205 13.06 -15.46 -8.57
N SER A 206 12.68 -14.85 -9.69
CA SER A 206 13.65 -14.39 -10.68
C SER A 206 13.05 -13.35 -11.62
N ASN A 207 13.31 -12.09 -11.27
CA ASN A 207 13.12 -10.89 -12.07
C ASN A 207 13.39 -11.09 -13.58
N GLY A 208 12.36 -10.92 -14.42
CA GLY A 208 12.43 -11.11 -15.87
C GLY A 208 11.40 -10.27 -16.62
N LYS A 209 11.46 -8.94 -16.50
CA LYS A 209 10.78 -8.04 -17.44
C LYS A 209 11.29 -8.27 -18.87
N MET A 210 10.39 -8.54 -19.80
CA MET A 210 10.58 -8.14 -21.19
C MET A 210 9.25 -7.76 -21.86
N ASN A 211 9.28 -6.61 -22.53
CA ASN A 211 8.17 -5.81 -23.06
C ASN A 211 7.44 -6.44 -24.26
N GLY A 212 6.17 -6.03 -24.47
CA GLY A 212 5.51 -6.26 -25.76
C GLY A 212 4.05 -5.82 -25.97
N SER A 213 3.41 -4.99 -25.16
CA SER A 213 2.17 -4.31 -25.59
C SER A 213 1.94 -3.00 -24.82
N THR A 214 2.36 -1.90 -25.44
CA THR A 214 2.03 -0.54 -25.04
C THR A 214 0.56 -0.26 -25.35
N LEU A 215 -0.30 -0.22 -24.33
CA LEU A 215 -1.50 0.61 -24.33
C LEU A 215 -1.74 1.15 -22.90
N ASN A 216 -1.45 2.44 -22.77
CA ASN A 216 -1.91 3.40 -21.76
C ASN A 216 -1.73 3.03 -20.28
N LYS A 217 -0.49 3.23 -19.81
CA LYS A 217 -0.23 3.59 -18.42
C LYS A 217 -0.36 5.11 -18.31
N ASP A 218 -1.60 5.57 -18.22
CA ASP A 218 -1.88 6.95 -17.87
C ASP A 218 -1.98 7.08 -16.34
N GLU A 219 -1.57 8.24 -15.86
CA GLU A 219 -1.20 8.53 -14.50
C GLU A 219 -2.39 8.55 -13.53
N SER A 220 -2.28 7.82 -12.43
CA SER A 220 -3.00 8.09 -11.17
C SER A 220 -2.38 7.20 -10.10
N LYS A 221 -1.17 7.58 -9.69
CA LYS A 221 -0.45 6.96 -8.58
C LYS A 221 -0.52 7.90 -7.38
N GLU A 222 -1.73 8.18 -6.92
CA GLU A 222 -2.01 8.79 -5.62
C GLU A 222 -3.45 8.39 -5.25
N GLU A 223 -3.63 7.91 -4.02
CA GLU A 223 -4.85 7.33 -3.42
C GLU A 223 -5.15 5.84 -3.71
N ARG A 224 -4.16 4.96 -3.54
CA ARG A 224 -4.49 3.63 -3.00
C ARG A 224 -4.62 3.78 -1.48
N LYS A 225 -5.85 4.06 -1.01
CA LYS A 225 -6.25 3.60 0.32
C LYS A 225 -5.89 2.11 0.40
N GLU A 226 -5.53 1.64 1.58
CA GLU A 226 -5.55 0.22 1.90
C GLU A 226 -6.98 -0.30 1.66
N GLU A 227 -7.32 -0.55 0.40
CA GLU A 227 -8.45 -1.38 0.03
C GLU A 227 -8.03 -2.75 0.52
N GLU A 228 -8.61 -3.17 1.65
CA GLU A 228 -8.56 -4.56 2.10
C GLU A 228 -8.70 -5.45 0.85
N GLU A 229 -7.77 -6.37 0.63
CA GLU A 229 -7.82 -7.34 -0.47
C GLU A 229 -9.01 -8.27 -0.21
N LEU A 230 -10.21 -7.78 -0.51
CA LEU A 230 -11.46 -8.50 -0.32
C LEU A 230 -11.59 -9.53 -1.44
N ASN A 231 -12.03 -10.73 -1.09
CA ASN A 231 -12.37 -11.71 -2.11
C ASN A 231 -13.64 -11.26 -2.85
N PHE A 232 -13.87 -11.89 -4.00
CA PHE A 232 -15.03 -11.57 -4.81
C PHE A 232 -16.34 -11.70 -4.01
N ASN A 233 -17.13 -10.63 -4.07
CA ASN A 233 -18.44 -10.43 -3.43
C ASN A 233 -18.42 -10.23 -1.90
N GLU A 234 -17.25 -10.13 -1.27
CA GLU A 234 -17.12 -9.81 0.15
C GLU A 234 -17.33 -8.31 0.43
N ASP A 235 -17.24 -7.44 -0.58
CA ASP A 235 -17.50 -6.00 -0.51
C ASP A 235 -18.95 -5.64 -0.15
N ILE A 236 -19.86 -6.62 -0.15
CA ILE A 236 -21.25 -6.46 0.28
C ILE A 236 -21.61 -7.32 1.50
N LEU A 237 -20.61 -7.88 2.18
CA LEU A 237 -20.77 -8.50 3.50
C LEU A 237 -20.74 -7.42 4.59
N CYS A 238 -21.61 -7.55 5.58
CA CYS A 238 -21.43 -6.86 6.84
C CYS A 238 -20.51 -7.68 7.78
N PRO A 239 -20.04 -7.10 8.90
CA PRO A 239 -19.21 -7.82 9.89
C PRO A 239 -19.85 -9.10 10.47
N HIS A 240 -21.17 -9.25 10.34
CA HIS A 240 -21.91 -10.45 10.77
C HIS A 240 -21.92 -11.58 9.72
N GLY A 241 -21.28 -11.39 8.56
CA GLY A 241 -21.25 -12.38 7.48
C GLY A 241 -22.52 -12.43 6.61
N GLU A 242 -23.40 -11.43 6.73
CA GLU A 242 -24.67 -11.34 6.02
C GLU A 242 -24.67 -10.16 5.05
N LEU A 243 -25.67 -10.10 4.17
CA LEU A 243 -25.81 -9.03 3.18
C LEU A 243 -25.90 -7.65 3.86
N CYS A 244 -25.00 -6.73 3.48
CA CYS A 244 -24.94 -5.38 4.01
C CYS A 244 -26.23 -4.57 3.72
N ILE A 245 -26.53 -3.62 4.59
CA ILE A 245 -27.68 -2.69 4.46
C ILE A 245 -27.48 -1.66 3.35
N SER A 246 -26.24 -1.39 2.94
CA SER A 246 -25.89 -0.40 1.93
C SER A 246 -26.28 -0.86 0.52
N GLU A 247 -27.46 -0.47 0.04
CA GLU A 247 -27.95 -0.85 -1.28
C GLU A 247 -27.15 -0.22 -2.44
N ASN A 248 -26.50 0.91 -2.19
CA ASN A 248 -25.73 1.65 -3.19
C ASN A 248 -24.47 0.91 -3.64
N GLU A 249 -23.95 -0.04 -2.86
CA GLU A 249 -22.71 -0.77 -3.19
C GLU A 249 -22.97 -2.07 -3.95
N ARG A 250 -24.24 -2.46 -4.12
CA ARG A 250 -24.62 -3.71 -4.82
C ARG A 250 -25.32 -3.44 -6.14
N ARG A 251 -25.27 -4.43 -7.03
CA ARG A 251 -26.01 -4.47 -8.30
C ARG A 251 -26.66 -5.82 -8.44
N LEU A 252 -27.90 -5.83 -8.92
CA LEU A 252 -28.59 -7.05 -9.29
C LEU A 252 -28.08 -7.54 -10.65
N VAL A 253 -27.60 -8.78 -10.73
CA VAL A 253 -27.17 -9.43 -11.97
C VAL A 253 -28.07 -10.62 -12.28
N SER A 254 -28.16 -11.00 -13.56
CA SER A 254 -28.93 -12.18 -13.96
C SER A 254 -28.28 -13.47 -13.45
N LYS A 255 -29.08 -14.55 -13.28
CA LYS A 255 -28.57 -15.90 -13.00
C LYS A 255 -27.49 -16.37 -13.98
N GLU A 256 -27.58 -15.98 -15.25
CA GLU A 256 -26.58 -16.29 -16.26
C GLU A 256 -25.24 -15.60 -15.98
N ALA A 257 -25.28 -14.30 -15.63
CA ALA A 257 -24.08 -13.56 -15.28
C ALA A 257 -23.45 -14.10 -13.98
N TRP A 258 -24.27 -14.41 -12.97
CA TRP A 258 -23.81 -15.03 -11.73
C TRP A 258 -23.16 -16.39 -11.97
N SER A 259 -23.81 -17.27 -12.74
CA SER A 259 -23.27 -18.60 -13.09
C SER A 259 -21.88 -18.52 -13.75
N LYS A 260 -21.61 -17.45 -14.52
CA LYS A 260 -20.29 -17.21 -15.13
C LYS A 260 -19.26 -16.74 -14.10
N LEU A 261 -19.63 -15.82 -13.23
CA LEU A 261 -18.76 -15.31 -12.16
C LEU A 261 -18.41 -16.42 -11.16
N GLN A 262 -19.38 -17.26 -10.80
CA GLN A 262 -19.21 -18.39 -9.87
C GLN A 262 -18.22 -19.46 -10.37
N GLN A 263 -18.00 -19.58 -11.68
CA GLN A 263 -16.97 -20.49 -12.23
C GLN A 263 -15.55 -20.07 -11.83
N TYR A 264 -15.32 -18.77 -11.67
CA TYR A 264 -14.04 -18.21 -11.23
C TYR A 264 -13.98 -18.07 -9.70
N PHE A 265 -15.13 -17.85 -9.04
CA PHE A 265 -15.19 -17.62 -7.59
C PHE A 265 -16.16 -18.59 -6.87
N PRO A 266 -15.83 -19.90 -6.81
CA PRO A 266 -16.73 -20.91 -6.23
C PRO A 266 -16.96 -20.77 -4.72
N LYS A 267 -16.10 -20.02 -4.02
CA LYS A 267 -16.19 -19.77 -2.57
C LYS A 267 -16.84 -18.43 -2.24
N ALA A 268 -17.20 -17.62 -3.24
CA ALA A 268 -17.78 -16.31 -3.01
C ALA A 268 -19.14 -16.41 -2.30
N PRO A 269 -19.45 -15.48 -1.38
CA PRO A 269 -20.76 -15.42 -0.76
C PRO A 269 -21.84 -15.17 -1.83
N GLU A 270 -22.96 -15.89 -1.73
CA GLU A 270 -24.07 -15.82 -2.68
C GLU A 270 -25.29 -15.16 -2.04
N PHE A 271 -25.85 -14.16 -2.74
CA PHE A 271 -27.00 -13.41 -2.26
C PHE A 271 -28.08 -13.37 -3.34
N PRO A 272 -29.10 -14.25 -3.29
CA PRO A 272 -30.25 -14.17 -4.18
C PRO A 272 -31.01 -12.85 -4.05
N SER A 273 -31.77 -12.45 -5.07
CA SER A 273 -32.49 -11.16 -5.08
C SER A 273 -33.45 -10.97 -3.90
N TYR A 274 -34.01 -12.07 -3.40
CA TYR A 274 -34.92 -12.12 -2.26
C TYR A 274 -34.23 -12.15 -0.90
N LYS A 275 -32.89 -12.23 -0.87
CA LYS A 275 -32.13 -12.21 0.38
C LYS A 275 -32.28 -10.84 1.04
N GLU A 276 -32.77 -10.84 2.27
CA GLU A 276 -32.85 -9.61 3.06
C GLU A 276 -31.47 -9.19 3.59
N CYS A 277 -31.28 -7.87 3.77
CA CYS A 277 -30.10 -7.35 4.46
C CYS A 277 -30.08 -7.80 5.93
N CYS A 278 -28.88 -7.86 6.51
CA CYS A 278 -28.61 -8.27 7.87
C CYS A 278 -29.57 -7.64 8.89
N SER A 279 -30.32 -8.47 9.62
CA SER A 279 -31.28 -8.02 10.63
C SER A 279 -30.60 -7.26 11.78
N GLN A 280 -29.41 -7.69 12.21
CA GLN A 280 -28.65 -7.02 13.27
C GLN A 280 -28.26 -5.59 12.85
N CYS A 281 -27.77 -5.41 11.63
CA CYS A 281 -27.45 -4.08 11.10
C CYS A 281 -28.72 -3.20 10.98
N LYS A 282 -29.85 -3.77 10.53
CA LYS A 282 -31.13 -3.04 10.46
C LYS A 282 -31.63 -2.58 11.84
N ILE A 283 -31.43 -3.41 12.88
CA ILE A 283 -31.79 -3.05 14.26
C ILE A 283 -30.89 -1.91 14.74
N LEU A 284 -29.58 -2.01 14.56
CA LEU A 284 -28.63 -0.97 14.96
C LEU A 284 -28.88 0.36 14.25
N GLU A 285 -29.20 0.34 12.95
CA GLU A 285 -29.56 1.55 12.19
C GLU A 285 -30.82 2.21 12.78
N ARG A 286 -31.87 1.42 13.04
CA ARG A 286 -33.10 1.92 13.67
C ARG A 286 -32.84 2.48 15.08
N GLU A 287 -32.11 1.75 15.92
CA GLU A 287 -31.75 2.21 17.26
C GLU A 287 -30.92 3.50 17.21
N GLY A 288 -30.04 3.63 16.21
CA GLY A 288 -29.30 4.86 15.95
C GLY A 288 -30.21 6.04 15.61
N GLU A 289 -31.17 5.85 14.69
CA GLU A 289 -32.16 6.86 14.30
C GLU A 289 -33.08 7.25 15.47
N GLU A 290 -33.55 6.27 16.24
CA GLU A 290 -34.39 6.47 17.42
C GLU A 290 -33.63 7.25 18.51
N ASN A 291 -32.37 6.89 18.78
CA ASN A 291 -31.51 7.63 19.71
C ASN A 291 -31.24 9.06 19.23
N GLU A 292 -30.99 9.26 17.93
CA GLU A 292 -30.80 10.59 17.36
C GLU A 292 -32.06 11.45 17.51
N ALA A 293 -33.24 10.89 17.25
CA ALA A 293 -34.52 11.56 17.43
C ALA A 293 -34.78 11.91 18.91
N LEU A 294 -34.49 10.98 19.82
CA LEU A 294 -34.59 11.19 21.25
C LEU A 294 -33.67 12.33 21.73
N HIS A 295 -32.42 12.35 21.30
CA HIS A 295 -31.48 13.43 21.63
C HIS A 295 -31.96 14.79 21.12
N LYS A 296 -32.50 14.86 19.89
CA LYS A 296 -33.08 16.10 19.35
C LYS A 296 -34.27 16.58 20.18
N MET A 297 -35.13 15.67 20.61
CA MET A 297 -36.28 15.98 21.46
C MET A 297 -35.83 16.54 22.82
N ILE A 298 -34.90 15.87 23.51
CA ILE A 298 -34.35 16.32 24.80
C ILE A 298 -33.68 17.69 24.65
N ALA A 299 -32.82 17.87 23.64
CA ALA A 299 -32.14 19.14 23.40
C ALA A 299 -33.12 20.29 23.14
N ASN A 300 -34.20 20.03 22.39
CA ASN A 300 -35.22 21.03 22.13
C ASN A 300 -36.01 21.38 23.40
N GLU A 301 -36.43 20.39 24.19
CA GLU A 301 -37.12 20.60 25.47
C GLU A 301 -36.27 21.41 26.46
N GLN A 302 -34.98 21.05 26.61
CA GLN A 302 -34.07 21.78 27.48
C GLN A 302 -33.83 23.22 26.98
N LYS A 303 -33.71 23.42 25.66
CA LYS A 303 -33.52 24.75 25.05
C LYS A 303 -34.73 25.65 25.25
N THR A 304 -35.95 25.14 25.08
CA THR A 304 -37.18 25.91 25.25
C THR A 304 -37.46 26.20 26.72
N SER A 305 -37.07 25.29 27.62
CA SER A 305 -37.21 25.45 29.07
C SER A 305 -36.19 26.41 29.68
N LEU A 306 -34.98 26.49 29.12
CA LEU A 306 -33.85 27.30 29.62
C LEU A 306 -33.29 28.26 28.55
N PRO A 307 -34.11 29.13 27.94
CA PRO A 307 -33.70 29.92 26.77
C PRO A 307 -32.64 30.97 27.10
N ASN A 308 -32.75 31.61 28.28
CA ASN A 308 -31.82 32.65 28.68
C ASN A 308 -30.48 32.07 29.14
N LEU A 309 -30.49 30.92 29.83
CA LEU A 309 -29.28 30.16 30.13
C LEU A 309 -28.59 29.64 28.87
N PHE A 310 -29.34 29.22 27.84
CA PHE A 310 -28.76 28.78 26.56
C PHE A 310 -28.12 29.92 25.77
N GLN A 311 -28.81 31.08 25.70
CA GLN A 311 -28.37 32.25 24.94
C GLN A 311 -27.39 33.15 25.69
N ASP A 312 -27.14 32.86 26.97
CA ASP A 312 -26.35 33.69 27.87
C ASP A 312 -26.89 35.12 28.04
N LYS A 313 -28.22 35.25 28.07
CA LYS A 313 -28.93 36.54 28.16
C LYS A 313 -29.50 36.73 29.55
N ASN A 314 -29.61 37.99 29.99
CA ASN A 314 -30.21 38.39 31.26
C ASN A 314 -29.68 37.53 32.43
N ARG A 315 -28.36 37.38 32.54
CA ARG A 315 -27.73 36.58 33.61
C ARG A 315 -27.69 37.39 34.91
N PRO A 316 -27.93 36.77 36.07
CA PRO A 316 -27.74 37.47 37.34
C PRO A 316 -26.27 37.78 37.57
N CYS A 317 -25.98 38.84 38.33
CA CYS A 317 -24.63 39.27 38.67
C CYS A 317 -24.53 39.51 40.18
N LEU A 318 -23.45 39.05 40.81
CA LEU A 318 -23.23 39.27 42.24
C LEU A 318 -22.84 40.74 42.56
N SER A 319 -22.16 41.43 41.65
CA SER A 319 -21.73 42.82 41.86
C SER A 319 -22.90 43.80 41.88
N ASN A 320 -23.93 43.54 41.06
CA ASN A 320 -25.18 44.29 41.02
C ASN A 320 -26.32 43.30 41.29
N TRP A 321 -26.58 43.07 42.58
CA TRP A 321 -27.55 42.06 43.00
C TRP A 321 -28.98 42.41 42.49
N PRO A 322 -29.73 41.43 41.96
CA PRO A 322 -31.08 41.66 41.44
C PRO A 322 -32.08 42.15 42.50
N GLU A 323 -32.93 43.13 42.16
CA GLU A 323 -33.96 43.63 43.09
C GLU A 323 -35.09 42.61 43.32
N ASP A 324 -35.40 41.78 42.32
CA ASP A 324 -36.55 40.88 42.32
C ASP A 324 -36.34 39.56 43.10
N THR A 325 -35.15 39.35 43.70
CA THR A 325 -34.88 38.14 44.47
C THR A 325 -33.75 38.29 45.47
N ASP A 326 -33.87 37.62 46.62
CA ASP A 326 -32.80 37.53 47.61
C ASP A 326 -32.00 36.23 47.51
N VAL A 327 -32.29 35.37 46.52
CA VAL A 327 -31.63 34.06 46.36
C VAL A 327 -31.18 33.84 44.92
N LEU A 328 -29.94 33.41 44.76
CA LEU A 328 -29.39 32.93 43.49
C LEU A 328 -28.83 31.51 43.68
N TYR A 329 -28.88 30.71 42.63
CA TYR A 329 -28.30 29.36 42.63
C TYR A 329 -26.99 29.34 41.86
N ILE A 330 -26.12 28.41 42.21
CA ILE A 330 -24.82 28.22 41.57
C ILE A 330 -24.77 26.84 40.93
N VAL A 331 -24.31 26.79 39.68
CA VAL A 331 -23.86 25.57 39.03
C VAL A 331 -22.45 25.73 38.49
N SER A 332 -21.77 24.63 38.20
CA SER A 332 -20.47 24.69 37.51
C SER A 332 -20.64 25.27 36.11
N GLN A 333 -19.73 26.18 35.72
CA GLN A 333 -19.68 26.69 34.35
C GLN A 333 -19.44 25.55 33.34
N PHE A 334 -18.65 24.53 33.72
CA PHE A 334 -18.40 23.34 32.89
C PHE A 334 -19.70 22.62 32.50
N PHE A 335 -20.63 22.46 33.45
CA PHE A 335 -21.95 21.88 33.16
C PHE A 335 -22.69 22.69 32.08
N VAL A 336 -22.72 24.03 32.23
CA VAL A 336 -23.42 24.91 31.27
C VAL A 336 -22.79 24.82 29.88
N GLU A 337 -21.47 24.71 29.80
CA GLU A 337 -20.75 24.56 28.54
C GLU A 337 -21.03 23.22 27.84
N GLU A 338 -20.94 22.10 28.55
CA GLU A 338 -21.27 20.77 28.03
C GLU A 338 -22.73 20.69 27.61
N TRP A 339 -23.63 21.25 28.42
CA TRP A 339 -25.05 21.32 28.10
C TRP A 339 -25.31 22.15 26.84
N ARG A 340 -24.70 23.34 26.72
CA ARG A 340 -24.80 24.17 25.51
C ARG A 340 -24.23 23.45 24.28
N LYS A 341 -23.15 22.67 24.41
CA LYS A 341 -22.59 21.85 23.31
C LYS A 341 -23.60 20.81 22.84
N PHE A 342 -24.19 20.06 23.78
CA PHE A 342 -25.24 19.10 23.48
C PHE A 342 -26.45 19.74 22.79
N VAL A 343 -27.00 20.81 23.37
CA VAL A 343 -28.19 21.48 22.82
C VAL A 343 -27.94 22.02 21.39
N ARG A 344 -26.71 22.46 21.08
CA ARG A 344 -26.35 22.92 19.72
C ARG A 344 -26.16 21.77 18.73
N LYS A 345 -25.70 20.60 19.19
CA LYS A 345 -25.34 19.45 18.35
C LYS A 345 -25.81 18.13 18.99
N PRO A 346 -27.13 17.89 19.09
CA PRO A 346 -27.69 16.75 19.83
C PRO A 346 -27.30 15.38 19.26
N THR A 347 -26.95 15.33 17.97
CA THR A 347 -26.62 14.08 17.27
C THR A 347 -25.14 13.72 17.34
N ARG A 348 -24.30 14.62 17.88
CA ARG A 348 -22.83 14.44 17.96
C ARG A 348 -22.29 14.49 19.39
N CYS A 349 -23.12 14.87 20.34
CA CYS A 349 -22.77 15.02 21.74
C CYS A 349 -23.71 14.16 22.57
N SER A 350 -23.21 13.61 23.67
CA SER A 350 -24.04 12.90 24.63
C SER A 350 -24.96 13.88 25.37
N PRO A 351 -26.19 13.48 25.71
CA PRO A 351 -27.08 14.27 26.53
C PRO A 351 -26.46 14.51 27.91
N VAL A 352 -26.49 15.77 28.36
CA VAL A 352 -26.15 16.10 29.74
C VAL A 352 -27.38 15.81 30.60
N SER A 353 -27.25 14.85 31.51
CA SER A 353 -28.35 14.35 32.36
C SER A 353 -28.20 14.75 33.83
N SER A 354 -27.04 15.26 34.23
CA SER A 354 -26.75 15.60 35.63
C SER A 354 -25.99 16.91 35.79
N VAL A 355 -26.26 17.59 36.90
CA VAL A 355 -25.50 18.74 37.41
C VAL A 355 -24.60 18.24 38.53
N GLY A 356 -23.29 18.20 38.30
CA GLY A 356 -22.28 17.77 39.27
C GLY A 356 -21.71 18.95 40.05
N ASN A 357 -22.47 19.47 41.01
CA ASN A 357 -22.08 20.59 41.87
C ASN A 357 -21.05 20.20 42.93
N SER A 358 -20.87 18.91 43.22
CA SER A 358 -19.78 18.40 44.06
C SER A 358 -18.40 18.92 43.66
N ALA A 359 -18.17 19.21 42.37
CA ALA A 359 -16.93 19.79 41.87
C ALA A 359 -16.64 21.22 42.39
N LEU A 360 -17.65 21.91 42.93
CA LEU A 360 -17.51 23.24 43.53
C LEU A 360 -17.34 23.17 45.07
N LEU A 361 -17.45 21.99 45.66
CA LEU A 361 -17.39 21.77 47.09
C LEU A 361 -16.02 21.26 47.52
N CYS A 362 -15.55 21.72 48.68
CA CYS A 362 -14.37 21.16 49.31
C CYS A 362 -14.67 19.77 49.91
N PRO A 363 -13.66 18.99 50.31
CA PRO A 363 -13.87 17.69 50.98
C PRO A 363 -14.72 17.75 52.25
N HIS A 364 -14.91 18.94 52.84
CA HIS A 364 -15.74 19.16 54.02
C HIS A 364 -17.20 19.53 53.69
N GLY A 365 -17.57 19.56 52.41
CA GLY A 365 -18.94 19.86 51.96
C GLY A 365 -19.27 21.35 51.85
N GLY A 366 -18.36 22.26 52.20
CA GLY A 366 -18.55 23.71 51.98
C GLY A 366 -18.17 24.16 50.56
N LEU A 367 -18.77 25.25 50.09
CA LEU A 367 -18.42 25.88 48.81
C LEU A 367 -16.96 26.36 48.84
N MET A 368 -16.18 26.02 47.80
CA MET A 368 -14.75 26.37 47.71
C MET A 368 -14.49 27.87 47.48
N PHE A 369 -15.52 28.61 47.09
CA PHE A 369 -15.42 29.99 46.65
C PHE A 369 -16.06 30.93 47.66
N THR A 370 -15.43 32.08 47.87
CA THR A 370 -15.99 33.15 48.71
C THR A 370 -16.80 34.11 47.84
N PHE A 371 -17.74 34.87 48.42
CA PHE A 371 -18.47 35.90 47.68
C PHE A 371 -17.52 36.85 46.92
N ALA A 372 -16.46 37.32 47.59
CA ALA A 372 -15.47 38.20 46.99
C ALA A 372 -14.74 37.57 45.80
N SER A 373 -14.39 36.28 45.87
CA SER A 373 -13.68 35.59 44.78
C SER A 373 -14.59 35.28 43.60
N MET A 374 -15.85 34.92 43.86
CA MET A 374 -16.90 34.73 42.84
C MET A 374 -17.25 36.01 42.07
N THR A 375 -17.03 37.20 42.64
CA THR A 375 -17.19 38.49 41.92
C THR A 375 -16.01 38.84 41.01
N LYS A 376 -14.91 38.08 41.07
CA LYS A 376 -13.65 38.39 40.37
C LYS A 376 -13.12 37.18 39.59
N GLU A 377 -12.10 36.52 40.14
CA GLU A 377 -11.27 35.51 39.47
C GLU A 377 -12.05 34.22 39.22
N ASP A 378 -12.87 33.80 40.19
CA ASP A 378 -13.63 32.54 40.13
C ASP A 378 -14.96 32.67 39.38
N SER A 379 -15.32 33.88 38.95
CA SER A 379 -16.57 34.15 38.19
C SER A 379 -16.69 33.31 36.92
N LYS A 380 -15.58 32.85 36.36
CA LYS A 380 -15.52 32.00 35.16
C LYS A 380 -15.75 30.51 35.44
N LEU A 381 -15.66 30.08 36.69
CA LEU A 381 -15.80 28.67 37.08
C LEU A 381 -17.23 28.30 37.45
N ILE A 382 -18.05 29.31 37.71
CA ILE A 382 -19.44 29.18 38.15
C ILE A 382 -20.40 29.85 37.18
N ALA A 383 -21.64 29.38 37.15
CA ALA A 383 -22.75 30.05 36.51
C ALA A 383 -23.82 30.36 37.56
N LEU A 384 -24.27 31.61 37.59
CA LEU A 384 -25.36 32.06 38.44
C LEU A 384 -26.70 31.80 37.74
N ILE A 385 -27.61 31.19 38.47
CA ILE A 385 -28.90 30.70 37.97
C ILE A 385 -30.04 31.39 38.72
N TRP A 386 -31.02 31.89 37.98
CA TRP A 386 -32.24 32.46 38.55
C TRP A 386 -33.07 31.39 39.26
N PRO A 387 -33.84 31.73 40.32
CA PRO A 387 -34.71 30.77 40.99
C PRO A 387 -35.67 30.03 40.05
N SER A 388 -36.22 30.71 39.04
CA SER A 388 -37.12 30.11 38.04
C SER A 388 -36.40 29.13 37.10
N GLU A 389 -35.16 29.45 36.69
CA GLU A 389 -34.32 28.55 35.91
C GLU A 389 -33.86 27.35 36.73
N TRP A 390 -33.54 27.56 38.01
CA TRP A 390 -33.15 26.48 38.91
C TRP A 390 -34.27 25.45 39.08
N GLN A 391 -35.52 25.90 39.23
CA GLN A 391 -36.68 24.99 39.25
C GLN A 391 -36.79 24.14 37.98
N MET A 392 -36.44 24.70 36.81
CA MET A 392 -36.42 23.94 35.56
C MET A 392 -35.22 23.00 35.49
N ILE A 393 -34.03 23.42 35.98
CA ILE A 393 -32.86 22.56 36.08
C ILE A 393 -33.15 21.33 36.96
N GLN A 394 -33.78 21.51 38.12
CA GLN A 394 -34.16 20.40 39.00
C GLN A 394 -35.15 19.42 38.37
N LYS A 395 -35.94 19.84 37.38
CA LYS A 395 -36.85 18.97 36.62
C LYS A 395 -36.16 18.24 35.47
N LEU A 396 -35.19 18.90 34.84
CA LEU A 396 -34.55 18.42 33.60
C LEU A 396 -33.27 17.60 33.86
N PHE A 397 -32.64 17.77 35.02
CA PHE A 397 -31.35 17.16 35.36
C PHE A 397 -31.37 16.55 36.76
N VAL A 398 -30.59 15.50 36.94
CA VAL A 398 -30.26 14.98 38.27
C VAL A 398 -29.23 15.90 38.91
N VAL A 399 -29.57 16.51 40.05
CA VAL A 399 -28.70 17.42 40.78
C VAL A 399 -28.15 16.73 42.02
N ASP A 400 -26.83 16.72 42.20
CA ASP A 400 -26.18 16.11 43.37
C ASP A 400 -26.27 17.00 44.63
N HIS A 401 -25.99 18.30 44.49
CA HIS A 401 -25.97 19.28 45.58
C HIS A 401 -26.64 20.59 45.17
N VAL A 402 -27.36 21.22 46.10
CA VAL A 402 -28.09 22.47 45.86
C VAL A 402 -27.29 23.64 46.41
N ILE A 403 -26.49 24.29 45.57
CA ILE A 403 -25.70 25.44 46.00
C ILE A 403 -26.50 26.72 45.77
N LYS A 404 -26.75 27.49 46.83
CA LYS A 404 -27.44 28.79 46.78
C LYS A 404 -26.66 29.87 47.53
N ILE A 405 -26.81 31.12 47.10
CA ILE A 405 -26.37 32.32 47.81
C ILE A 405 -27.60 33.12 48.19
N THR A 406 -27.70 33.51 49.45
CA THR A 406 -28.78 34.36 49.97
C THR A 406 -28.24 35.70 50.43
N ARG A 407 -28.89 36.78 50.00
CA ARG A 407 -28.65 38.14 50.48
C ARG A 407 -29.53 38.40 51.70
N ILE A 408 -28.93 38.82 52.81
CA ILE A 408 -29.63 39.16 54.04
C ILE A 408 -29.32 40.62 54.38
N GLU A 409 -30.35 41.42 54.56
CA GLU A 409 -30.23 42.76 55.14
C GLU A 409 -30.28 42.65 56.66
N VAL A 410 -29.17 42.91 57.35
CA VAL A 410 -29.15 42.95 58.81
C VAL A 410 -29.64 44.32 59.26
N GLY A 411 -30.94 44.40 59.54
CA GLY A 411 -31.56 45.59 60.13
C GLY A 411 -31.26 45.68 61.61
N ASP A 412 -30.16 46.34 62.00
CA ASP A 412 -30.05 47.07 63.28
C ASP A 412 -28.73 47.87 63.49
N VAL A 413 -27.94 48.10 62.43
CA VAL A 413 -26.79 49.02 62.50
C VAL A 413 -26.84 49.98 61.31
N ASN A 414 -26.60 51.25 61.57
CA ASN A 414 -26.53 52.32 60.57
C ASN A 414 -25.04 52.51 60.21
N PRO A 415 -24.56 52.22 58.99
CA PRO A 415 -25.28 51.80 57.79
C PRO A 415 -25.60 50.30 57.76
N SER A 416 -26.68 49.93 57.07
CA SER A 416 -27.14 48.55 56.90
C SER A 416 -26.05 47.68 56.28
N GLU A 417 -25.48 46.75 57.04
CA GLU A 417 -24.54 45.77 56.49
C GLU A 417 -25.32 44.67 55.77
N THR A 418 -25.15 44.60 54.44
CA THR A 418 -25.66 43.48 53.63
C THR A 418 -24.72 42.29 53.76
N GLN A 419 -25.23 41.17 54.25
CA GLN A 419 -24.47 39.93 54.36
C GLN A 419 -24.89 38.93 53.28
N TYR A 420 -23.93 38.18 52.75
CA TYR A 420 -24.15 37.12 51.77
C TYR A 420 -23.76 35.78 52.38
N ILE A 421 -24.71 34.85 52.44
CA ILE A 421 -24.49 33.50 52.98
C ILE A 421 -24.63 32.51 51.83
N SER A 422 -23.62 31.66 51.64
CA SER A 422 -23.66 30.54 50.69
C SER A 422 -23.86 29.22 51.44
N GLU A 423 -24.85 28.44 51.02
CA GLU A 423 -25.14 27.11 51.54
C GLU A 423 -25.20 26.09 50.39
N PRO A 424 -24.54 24.92 50.51
CA PRO A 424 -24.89 23.72 49.74
C PRO A 424 -26.13 22.99 50.27
#